data_AF-A0A382N9Y1-F1
#
_entry.id   AF-A0A382N9Y1-F1
#
_cell.length_a   1.000
_cell.length_b   1.000
_cell.length_c   1.000
_cell.angle_alpha   90.00
_cell.angle_beta   90.00
_cell.angle_gamma   90.00
#
_symmetry.space_group_name_H-M   'P 1'
#
loop_
_entity.id
_entity.type
_entity.pdbx_description
1 polymer ?
#
loop_
_entity_poly.entity_id
_entity_poly.type
_entity_poly.pdbx_seq_one_letter_code
_entity_poly.pdbx_strand_id
1 'polypeptide(L)' 'MFQSLTPLPPDPILGLSIAFKADANPNKIDLGMGVYRDAYGNTPVMSAVKKAEQMILNSQSTKA' A
#
# COMPACT_ATOMS: atom_id res chain seq x y z
N MET A 1 20.97 -7.74 24.47
CA MET A 1 19.82 -8.59 24.06
C MET A 1 19.66 -8.71 22.55
N PHE A 2 19.81 -7.65 21.75
CA PHE A 2 19.65 -7.72 20.27
C PHE A 2 20.95 -7.68 19.45
N GLN A 3 22.12 -7.77 20.08
CA GLN A 3 23.43 -7.66 19.41
C GLN A 3 23.75 -8.84 18.48
N SER A 4 23.05 -9.97 18.62
CA SER A 4 23.24 -11.17 17.79
C SER A 4 22.20 -11.30 16.67
N LEU A 5 21.31 -10.32 16.50
CA LEU A 5 20.36 -10.36 15.41
C LEU A 5 21.04 -9.91 14.11
N THR A 6 21.10 -10.82 13.16
CA THR A 6 21.53 -10.52 11.79
C THR A 6 20.40 -9.79 11.07
N PRO A 7 20.67 -8.65 10.40
CA PRO A 7 19.68 -7.98 9.56
C PRO A 7 19.18 -8.90 8.45
N LEU A 8 17.87 -8.89 8.23
CA LEU A 8 17.29 -9.52 7.04
C LEU A 8 17.58 -8.66 5.81
N PRO A 9 17.71 -9.27 4.63
CA PRO A 9 17.84 -8.52 3.39
C PRO A 9 16.61 -7.60 3.20
N PRO A 10 16.81 -6.41 2.61
CA PRO A 10 15.71 -5.51 2.31
C PRO A 10 14.74 -6.11 1.29
N ASP A 11 13.46 -5.75 1.39
CA ASP A 11 12.43 -6.21 0.46
C ASP A 11 12.72 -5.70 -0.98
N PRO A 12 12.89 -6.59 -1.96
CA PRO A 12 13.14 -6.21 -3.35
C PRO A 12 12.08 -5.28 -3.96
N ILE A 13 10.82 -5.36 -3.53
CA ILE A 13 9.71 -4.53 -4.01
C ILE A 13 9.96 -3.04 -3.66
N LEU A 14 10.54 -2.79 -2.49
CA LEU A 14 10.89 -1.43 -2.06
C LEU A 14 11.99 -0.83 -2.95
N GLY A 15 12.95 -1.64 -3.38
CA GLY A 15 14.01 -1.21 -4.29
C GLY A 15 13.48 -0.70 -5.63
N LEU A 16 12.52 -1.42 -6.22
CA LEU A 16 11.89 -1.02 -7.49
C LEU A 16 11.13 0.29 -7.36
N SER A 17 10.38 0.46 -6.26
CA SER A 17 9.64 1.70 -5.97
C SER A 17 10.56 2.91 -5.81
N ILE A 18 11.74 2.73 -5.18
CA ILE A 18 12.74 3.78 -5.01
C ILE A 18 13.33 4.18 -6.37
N ALA A 19 13.73 3.20 -7.18
CA ALA A 19 14.27 3.45 -8.51
C ALA A 19 13.26 4.17 -9.41
N PHE A 20 12.00 3.71 -9.42
CA PHE A 20 10.92 4.36 -10.16
C PHE A 20 10.70 5.80 -9.71
N LYS A 21 10.74 6.08 -8.39
CA LYS A 21 10.59 7.45 -7.87
C LYS A 21 11.75 8.37 -8.27
N ALA A 22 12.98 7.85 -8.33
CA ALA A 22 14.18 8.61 -8.68
C ALA A 22 14.26 8.98 -10.17
N ASP A 23 13.57 8.26 -11.06
CA ASP A 23 13.53 8.56 -12.49
C ASP A 23 12.81 9.89 -12.77
N ALA A 24 13.46 10.82 -13.46
CA ALA A 24 12.94 12.13 -13.82
C ALA A 24 12.12 12.13 -15.13
N ASN A 25 12.05 11.01 -15.85
CA ASN A 25 11.28 10.91 -17.08
C ASN A 25 9.79 11.19 -16.82
N PRO A 26 9.19 12.22 -17.45
CA PRO A 26 7.79 12.58 -17.24
C PRO A 26 6.80 11.52 -17.77
N ASN A 27 7.24 10.64 -18.66
CA ASN A 27 6.42 9.59 -19.29
C ASN A 27 6.70 8.19 -18.73
N LYS A 28 7.33 8.08 -17.55
CA LYS A 28 7.60 6.79 -16.91
C LYS A 28 6.30 6.07 -16.53
N ILE A 29 6.29 4.74 -16.67
CA ILE A 29 5.14 3.88 -16.37
C ILE A 29 5.57 2.84 -15.34
N ASP A 30 4.79 2.69 -14.27
CA ASP A 30 4.98 1.66 -13.25
C ASP A 30 3.97 0.52 -13.44
N LEU A 31 4.46 -0.63 -13.89
CA LEU A 31 3.71 -1.88 -14.00
C LEU A 31 4.16 -2.94 -12.97
N GLY A 32 5.05 -2.55 -12.03
CA GLY A 32 5.56 -3.44 -10.99
C GLY A 32 4.65 -3.52 -9.76
N MET A 33 3.70 -2.58 -9.63
CA MET A 33 2.72 -2.55 -8.56
C MET A 33 1.71 -3.71 -8.69
N GLY A 34 1.83 -4.71 -7.82
CA GLY A 34 0.96 -5.90 -7.78
C GLY A 34 -0.46 -5.66 -7.21
N VAL A 35 -0.96 -4.42 -7.25
CA VAL A 35 -2.29 -4.04 -6.75
C VAL A 35 -3.11 -3.37 -7.84
N TYR A 36 -4.42 -3.57 -7.80
CA TYR A 36 -5.32 -2.86 -8.71
C TYR A 36 -5.19 -1.35 -8.52
N ARG A 37 -5.12 -0.64 -9.66
CA ARG A 37 -5.24 0.82 -9.70
C ARG A 37 -6.34 1.20 -10.67
N ASP A 38 -7.11 2.21 -10.30
CA ASP A 38 -8.12 2.79 -11.18
C ASP A 38 -7.50 3.69 -12.26
N ALA A 39 -8.33 4.28 -13.11
CA ALA A 39 -7.91 5.16 -14.21
C ALA A 39 -7.14 6.41 -13.76
N TYR A 40 -7.18 6.75 -12.46
CA TYR A 40 -6.47 7.88 -11.88
C TYR A 40 -5.20 7.46 -11.12
N GLY A 41 -4.86 6.16 -11.13
CA GLY A 41 -3.70 5.63 -10.43
C GLY A 41 -3.93 5.42 -8.93
N ASN A 42 -5.17 5.44 -8.45
CA ASN A 42 -5.48 5.17 -7.04
C ASN A 42 -5.81 3.70 -6.83
N THR A 43 -5.66 3.20 -5.60
CA THR A 43 -6.19 1.89 -5.20
C THR A 43 -7.50 2.13 -4.43
N PRO A 44 -8.66 2.14 -5.12
CA PRO A 44 -9.91 2.54 -4.50
C PRO A 44 -10.40 1.48 -3.51
N VAL A 45 -10.99 1.97 -2.41
CA VAL A 45 -11.79 1.12 -1.53
C VAL A 45 -13.19 1.00 -2.13
N MET A 46 -13.68 -0.22 -2.31
CA MET A 46 -15.01 -0.47 -2.87
C MET A 46 -16.10 0.19 -2.02
N SER A 47 -17.15 0.69 -2.68
CA SER A 47 -18.27 1.37 -2.02
C SER A 47 -18.97 0.49 -0.98
N ALA A 48 -19.10 -0.82 -1.25
CA ALA A 48 -19.64 -1.79 -0.30
C ALA A 48 -18.79 -1.89 0.98
N VAL A 49 -17.46 -1.91 0.84
CA VAL A 49 -16.52 -1.95 1.98
C VAL A 49 -16.67 -0.68 2.82
N LYS A 50 -16.68 0.50 2.19
CA LYS A 50 -16.91 1.77 2.90
C LYS A 50 -18.25 1.83 3.63
N LYS A 51 -19.33 1.30 3.04
CA LYS A 51 -20.64 1.21 3.71
C LYS A 51 -20.59 0.29 4.93
N ALA A 52 -19.92 -0.86 4.82
CA ALA A 52 -19.77 -1.80 5.93
C ALA A 52 -18.96 -1.18 7.08
N GLU A 53 -17.85 -0.50 6.78
CA GLU A 53 -17.06 0.24 7.78
C GLU A 53 -17.93 1.26 8.53
N GLN A 54 -18.77 2.02 7.81
CA GLN A 54 -19.67 2.99 8.42
C GLN A 54 -20.71 2.34 9.34
N MET A 55 -21.29 1.20 8.93
CA MET A 55 -22.25 0.47 9.76
C MET A 55 -21.61 -0.01 11.07
N ILE A 56 -20.41 -0.57 10.97
CA ILE A 56 -19.65 -1.02 12.14
C ILE A 56 -19.39 0.17 13.06
N LEU A 57 -18.82 1.25 12.53
CA LEU A 57 -18.52 2.47 13.29
C LEU A 57 -19.74 3.03 14.03
N ASN A 58 -20.92 3.02 13.39
CA ASN A 58 -22.15 3.53 13.99
C ASN A 58 -22.75 2.59 15.05
N SER A 59 -22.52 1.29 14.93
CA SER A 59 -23.13 0.26 15.80
C SER A 59 -22.23 -0.13 16.98
N GLN A 60 -20.94 0.18 16.89
CA GLN A 60 -19.95 -0.29 17.85
C GLN A 60 -19.96 0.54 19.13
N SER A 61 -20.37 -0.07 20.24
CA SER A 61 -20.44 0.57 21.56
C SER A 61 -19.12 0.50 22.34
N THR A 62 -18.25 -0.45 22.04
CA THR A 62 -16.95 -0.64 22.69
C THR A 62 -15.87 -1.04 21.68
N LYS A 63 -14.60 -0.76 21.99
CA LYS A 63 -13.48 -1.38 21.28
C LYS A 63 -13.43 -2.86 21.68
N ALA A 64 -13.54 -3.75 20.70
CA ALA A 64 -13.15 -5.15 20.88
C ALA A 64 -11.63 -5.25 20.70
#